data_AF-A0A495KHM6-F1
#
_entry.id   AF-A0A495KHM6-F1
#
_cell.length_a   1.000
_cell.length_b   1.000
_cell.length_c   1.000
_cell.angle_alpha   90.00
_cell.angle_beta   90.00
_cell.angle_gamma   90.00
#
_symmetry.space_group_name_H-M   'P 1'
#
loop_
_entity.id
_entity.type
_entity.pdbx_description
1 polymer ?
#
loop_
_entity_poly.entity_id
_entity_poly.type
_entity_poly.pdbx_seq_one_letter_code
_entity_poly.pdbx_strand_id
1 'polypeptide(L)' 'MSEKAKMTIENDHNIKDTVYLVHDVEQKPRMITAIIIQEHHIMYEVISGNEVSNHFGFELSNDKTLHL' A
#
# COMPACT_ATOMS: atom_id res chain seq x y z
N MET A 1 -4.81 12.86 -34.46
CA MET A 1 -4.33 12.22 -33.21
C MET A 1 -5.40 12.50 -32.16
N SER A 2 -6.03 11.49 -31.54
CA SER A 2 -7.04 11.75 -30.51
C SER A 2 -6.35 11.99 -29.18
N GLU A 3 -6.79 13.01 -28.45
CA GLU A 3 -6.36 13.27 -27.09
C GLU A 3 -6.88 12.14 -26.19
N LYS A 4 -5.99 11.47 -25.44
CA LYS A 4 -6.42 10.49 -24.45
C LYS A 4 -7.04 11.25 -23.28
N ALA A 5 -8.21 10.80 -22.83
CA ALA A 5 -8.83 11.32 -21.62
C ALA A 5 -7.85 11.18 -20.44
N LYS A 6 -7.66 12.27 -19.71
CA LYS A 6 -6.88 12.27 -18.47
C LYS A 6 -7.70 11.57 -17.39
N MET A 7 -7.11 10.56 -16.76
CA MET A 7 -7.67 9.90 -15.59
C MET A 7 -6.86 10.32 -14.35
N THR A 8 -7.56 10.68 -13.28
CA THR A 8 -6.98 10.85 -11.95
C THR A 8 -7.46 9.68 -11.10
N ILE A 9 -6.55 9.07 -10.34
CA ILE A 9 -6.83 7.97 -9.42
C ILE A 9 -6.42 8.46 -8.04
N GLU A 10 -7.35 8.44 -7.10
CA GLU A 10 -7.09 8.78 -5.70
C GLU A 10 -6.63 7.52 -4.95
N ASN A 11 -5.58 7.65 -4.14
CA ASN A 11 -4.99 6.56 -3.37
C ASN A 11 -4.54 7.09 -1.99
N ASP A 12 -4.38 6.16 -1.05
CA ASP A 12 -4.13 6.46 0.37
C ASP A 12 -2.63 6.57 0.72
N HIS A 13 -1.76 5.88 -0.03
CA HIS A 13 -0.32 5.79 0.28
C HIS A 13 0.58 6.07 -0.93
N ASN A 14 1.71 6.75 -0.70
CA ASN A 14 2.72 7.03 -1.70
C ASN A 14 3.79 5.94 -1.77
N ILE A 15 4.45 5.84 -2.94
CA ILE A 15 5.66 5.03 -3.09
C ILE A 15 6.73 5.52 -2.09
N LYS A 16 7.40 4.58 -1.42
CA LYS A 16 8.36 4.77 -0.31
C LYS A 16 7.77 5.12 1.04
N ASP A 17 6.44 5.24 1.18
CA ASP A 17 5.84 5.36 2.51
C ASP A 17 6.17 4.12 3.35
N THR A 18 6.49 4.34 4.62
CA THR A 18 6.65 3.27 5.59
C THR A 18 5.29 3.01 6.24
N VAL A 19 4.83 1.78 6.15
CA VAL A 19 3.53 1.32 6.66
C VAL A 19 3.71 0.05 7.49
N TYR A 20 2.67 -0.29 8.24
CA TYR A 20 2.55 -1.48 9.06
C TYR A 20 1.25 -2.20 8.70
N LEU A 21 1.23 -3.53 8.80
CA LEU A 21 -0.01 -4.29 8.62
C LEU A 21 -0.83 -4.21 9.90
N VAL A 22 -2.08 -3.74 9.82
CA VAL A 22 -2.95 -3.52 10.99
C VAL A 22 -3.14 -4.80 11.82
N HIS A 23 -3.18 -5.97 11.17
CA HIS A 23 -3.41 -7.27 11.83
C HIS A 23 -2.14 -8.04 12.20
N ASP A 24 -0.95 -7.54 11.86
CA ASP A 24 0.32 -8.23 12.12
C ASP A 24 0.82 -7.90 13.53
N VAL A 25 0.85 -8.89 14.42
CA VAL A 25 1.31 -8.72 15.81
C VAL A 25 2.77 -8.25 15.87
N GLU A 26 3.60 -8.63 14.90
CA GLU A 26 5.01 -8.23 14.88
C GLU A 26 5.20 -6.78 14.46
N GLN A 27 4.22 -6.20 13.74
CA GLN A 27 4.24 -4.83 13.25
C GLN A 27 5.59 -4.45 12.60
N LYS A 28 6.10 -5.32 11.72
CA LYS A 28 7.35 -5.06 11.00
C LYS A 28 7.12 -3.89 10.02
N PRO A 29 8.03 -2.90 9.96
CA PRO A 29 7.92 -1.81 9.01
C PRO A 29 8.04 -2.34 7.58
N ARG A 30 7.16 -1.88 6.70
CA ARG A 30 7.15 -2.23 5.28
C ARG A 30 7.18 -0.97 4.44
N MET A 31 7.86 -0.99 3.30
CA MET A 31 7.91 0.14 2.37
C MET A 31 6.99 -0.12 1.18
N ILE A 32 6.16 0.86 0.80
CA ILE A 32 5.37 0.78 -0.44
C ILE A 32 6.31 0.81 -1.66
N THR A 33 6.26 -0.23 -2.51
CA THR A 33 7.08 -0.35 -3.73
C THR A 33 6.27 -0.21 -5.02
N ALA A 34 4.97 -0.49 -4.99
CA ALA A 34 4.08 -0.29 -6.14
C ALA A 34 2.66 0.09 -5.70
N ILE A 35 1.99 0.87 -6.55
CA ILE A 35 0.54 1.13 -6.50
C ILE A 35 -0.10 0.33 -7.62
N ILE A 36 -0.94 -0.64 -7.26
CA ILE A 36 -1.55 -1.60 -8.19
C ILE A 36 -3.01 -1.23 -8.37
N ILE A 37 -3.36 -0.77 -9.56
CA ILE A 37 -4.74 -0.41 -9.92
C ILE A 37 -5.40 -1.64 -10.54
N GLN A 38 -6.44 -2.16 -9.89
CA GLN A 38 -7.30 -3.22 -10.41
C GLN A 38 -8.70 -2.67 -10.70
N GLU A 39 -9.54 -3.46 -11.38
CA GLU A 39 -10.86 -3.03 -11.88
C GLU A 39 -11.76 -2.38 -10.80
N HIS A 40 -11.68 -2.86 -9.56
CA HIS A 40 -12.57 -2.44 -8.48
C HIS A 40 -11.85 -1.83 -7.26
N HIS A 41 -10.52 -1.87 -7.22
CA HIS A 41 -9.77 -1.51 -6.01
C HIS A 41 -8.30 -1.18 -6.31
N ILE A 42 -7.68 -0.50 -5.35
CA ILE A 42 -6.25 -0.22 -5.32
C ILE A 42 -5.62 -1.14 -4.28
N MET A 43 -4.55 -1.84 -4.67
CA MET A 43 -3.67 -2.55 -3.76
C MET A 43 -2.30 -1.88 -3.76
N TYR A 44 -1.52 -2.18 -2.72
CA TYR A 44 -0.16 -1.72 -2.59
C TYR A 44 0.76 -2.92 -2.45
N GLU A 45 1.82 -2.94 -3.25
CA GLU A 45 2.94 -3.84 -3.02
C GLU A 45 3.81 -3.23 -1.92
N VAL A 46 4.18 -4.05 -0.95
CA VAL A 46 5.05 -3.65 0.16
C VAL A 46 6.20 -4.62 0.32
N ILE A 47 7.37 -4.10 0.69
CA ILE A 47 8.57 -4.88 0.97
C ILE A 47 8.99 -4.76 2.44
N SER A 48 9.38 -5.89 3.05
CA SER A 48 10.04 -5.95 4.35
C SER A 48 11.27 -6.85 4.24
N GLY A 49 12.46 -6.25 4.21
CA GLY A 49 13.69 -6.98 3.94
C GLY A 49 13.69 -7.56 2.52
N ASN A 50 13.63 -8.89 2.40
CA ASN A 50 13.58 -9.61 1.12
C ASN A 50 12.19 -10.16 0.79
N GLU A 51 11.19 -9.90 1.63
CA GLU A 51 9.82 -10.39 1.46
C GLU A 51 8.93 -9.31 0.86
N VAL A 52 8.18 -9.68 -0.18
CA VAL A 52 7.24 -8.80 -0.89
C VAL A 52 5.83 -9.37 -0.77
N SER A 53 4.83 -8.51 -0.60
CA SER A 53 3.43 -8.89 -0.48
C SER A 53 2.50 -7.76 -0.94
N ASN A 54 1.26 -8.08 -1.34
CA ASN A 54 0.27 -7.11 -1.77
C ASN A 54 -0.88 -7.03 -0.75
N HIS A 55 -1.30 -5.80 -0.42
CA HIS A 55 -2.35 -5.55 0.57
C HIS A 55 -3.30 -4.44 0.12
N PHE A 56 -4.53 -4.47 0.61
CA PHE A 56 -5.46 -3.35 0.46
C PHE A 56 -5.06 -2.19 1.37
N GLY A 57 -5.45 -0.96 1.01
CA GLY A 57 -5.14 0.23 1.82
C GLY A 57 -5.64 0.13 3.27
N PHE A 58 -6.81 -0.48 3.50
CA PHE A 58 -7.36 -0.63 4.86
C PHE A 58 -6.57 -1.62 5.75
N GLU A 59 -5.70 -2.45 5.16
CA GLU A 59 -4.81 -3.35 5.90
C GLU A 59 -3.51 -2.65 6.31
N LEU A 60 -3.26 -1.44 5.81
CA LEU A 60 -2.04 -0.67 6.00
C LEU A 60 -2.28 0.52 6.93
N SER A 61 -1.30 0.79 7.79
CA SER A 61 -1.30 1.96 8.67
C SER A 61 0.06 2.63 8.65
N ASN A 62 0.08 3.96 8.61
CA ASN A 62 1.31 4.74 8.78
C ASN A 62 1.78 4.74 10.25
N ASP A 63 0.87 4.39 11.16
CA ASP A 63 1.13 4.30 12.59
C ASP A 63 1.27 2.85 13.02
N LYS A 64 2.28 2.59 13.85
CA LYS A 64 2.49 1.28 14.48
C LYS A 64 1.40 1.05 15.53
N THR A 65 0.53 0.06 15.31
CA THR A 65 -0.52 -0.30 16.27
C THR A 65 -0.10 -1.52 17.07
N LEU A 66 0.26 -1.33 18.33
CA LEU A 66 0.56 -2.44 19.25
C LEU A 66 -0.73 -2.88 19.93
N HIS A 67 -1.17 -4.11 19.66
CA HIS A 67 -2.20 -4.76 20.47
C HIS A 67 -1.54 -5.20 21.79
N LEU A 68 -1.80 -4.46 22.86
CA LEU A 68 -1.41 -4.78 24.24
C LEU A 68 -2.37 -5.79 24.88
#